data_AF-A0A662RZJ6-F1
#
_entry.id   AF-A0A662RZJ6-F1
#
_cell.length_a   1.000
_cell.length_b   1.000
_cell.length_c   1.000
_cell.angle_alpha   90.00
_cell.angle_beta   90.00
_cell.angle_gamma   90.00
#
_symmetry.space_group_name_H-M   'P 1'
#
loop_
_entity.id
_entity.type
_entity.pdbx_description
1 polymer ?
#
loop_
_entity_poly.entity_id
_entity_poly.type
_entity_poly.pdbx_seq_one_letter_code
_entity_poly.pdbx_strand_id
1 'polypeptide(L)'
;MGKGALLALILIVIVVVAGVYAYISFFQKGGAPSPTPKPTKPSKSPKPSKSPKPSKSPKPTPTSSPSPTPSPTPSPGKVSYADIFNIAGVSHYTYRIRSTAQGQTMEYTVSYSFTSSTYQGRSCWLQEIEMKMEAQGITMRYRAWLDKDTLACLKAEMSVGNGPWQSVPCSQAPTGTAGEGEGVELREVGHETVTVPAGTFSCTVYEAMVSTGKARYWVADGVPIPVKWQITSGQGTTTAELVEWG
;
A
#
# COMPACT_ATOMS: atom_id res chain seq x y z
N MET A 1 35.17 31.23 17.51
CA MET A 1 33.89 30.51 17.26
C MET A 1 32.84 31.06 18.20
N GLY A 2 31.82 31.74 17.66
CA GLY A 2 30.82 32.45 18.46
C GLY A 2 29.89 31.48 19.19
N LYS A 3 29.46 31.83 20.41
CA LYS A 3 28.57 31.03 21.26
C LYS A 3 27.29 30.56 20.54
N GLY A 4 26.83 31.29 19.51
CA GLY A 4 25.70 30.90 18.66
C GLY A 4 25.94 29.70 17.74
N ALA A 5 27.16 29.51 17.23
CA ALA A 5 27.50 28.35 16.40
C ALA A 5 27.58 27.05 17.25
N LEU A 6 28.01 27.19 18.51
CA LEU A 6 28.04 26.08 19.46
C LEU A 6 26.61 25.64 19.85
N LEU A 7 25.68 26.59 20.05
CA LEU A 7 24.27 26.31 20.36
C LEU A 7 23.52 25.67 19.18
N ALA A 8 23.79 26.10 17.94
CA ALA A 8 23.19 25.50 16.75
C ALA A 8 23.65 24.05 16.53
N LEU A 9 24.94 23.75 16.75
CA LEU A 9 25.47 22.39 16.70
C LEU A 9 24.88 21.50 17.80
N ILE A 10 24.73 22.01 19.02
CA ILE A 10 24.11 21.27 20.12
C ILE A 10 22.64 20.95 19.80
N LEU A 11 21.87 21.88 19.22
CA LEU A 11 20.48 21.63 18.83
C LEU A 11 20.33 20.61 17.71
N ILE A 12 21.20 20.65 16.69
CA ILE A 12 21.20 19.66 15.60
C ILE A 12 21.53 18.27 16.14
N VAL A 13 22.53 18.17 17.03
CA VAL A 13 22.88 16.91 17.68
C VAL A 13 21.72 16.40 18.54
N ILE A 14 21.00 17.25 19.27
CA ILE A 14 19.84 16.85 20.08
C ILE A 14 18.69 16.34 19.19
N VAL A 15 18.40 16.98 18.06
CA VAL A 15 17.33 16.55 17.15
C VAL A 15 17.68 15.23 16.44
N VAL A 16 18.94 15.05 16.04
CA VAL A 16 19.41 13.79 15.45
C VAL A 16 19.42 12.68 16.50
N VAL A 17 19.87 12.95 17.73
CA VAL A 17 19.84 11.98 18.84
C VAL A 17 18.40 11.64 19.23
N ALA A 18 17.47 12.60 19.25
CA ALA A 18 16.05 12.34 19.54
C ALA A 18 15.37 11.55 18.41
N GLY A 19 15.66 11.85 17.14
CA GLY A 19 15.15 11.11 15.99
C GLY A 19 15.69 9.67 15.92
N VAL A 20 16.99 9.49 16.18
CA VAL A 20 17.64 8.18 16.28
C VAL A 20 17.15 7.42 17.52
N TYR A 21 16.94 8.09 18.65
CA TYR A 21 16.37 7.47 19.86
C TYR A 21 14.93 7.03 19.64
N ALA A 22 14.09 7.86 18.99
CA ALA A 22 12.72 7.48 18.61
C ALA A 22 12.70 6.29 17.64
N TYR A 23 13.63 6.26 16.67
CA TYR A 23 13.79 5.15 15.75
C TYR A 23 14.25 3.85 16.45
N ILE A 24 15.28 3.91 17.30
CA ILE A 24 15.79 2.74 18.04
C ILE A 24 14.77 2.25 19.08
N SER A 25 14.06 3.16 19.76
CA SER A 25 13.06 2.78 20.77
C SER A 25 11.78 2.18 20.18
N PHE A 26 11.39 2.55 18.96
CA PHE A 26 10.27 1.91 18.24
C PHE A 26 10.65 0.59 17.55
N PHE A 27 11.90 0.43 17.08
CA PHE A 27 12.29 -0.73 16.25
C PHE A 27 13.19 -1.79 16.92
N GLN A 28 13.65 -1.61 18.18
CA GLN A 28 14.51 -2.60 18.87
C GLN A 28 14.12 -2.97 20.32
N LYS A 29 12.84 -2.97 20.69
CA LYS A 29 12.41 -3.69 21.90
C LYS A 29 11.62 -4.95 21.57
N GLY A 30 12.28 -5.84 20.82
CA GLY A 30 11.92 -7.25 20.74
C GLY A 30 12.73 -8.06 21.76
N GLY A 31 12.07 -8.78 22.65
CA GLY A 31 12.77 -9.69 23.57
C GLY A 31 11.91 -10.27 24.68
N ALA A 32 10.90 -11.09 24.34
CA ALA A 32 10.46 -12.14 25.25
C ALA A 32 10.08 -13.38 24.41
N PRO A 33 10.72 -14.56 24.64
CA PRO A 33 10.32 -15.78 23.95
C PRO A 33 8.93 -16.22 24.45
N SER A 34 8.01 -16.43 23.51
CA SER A 34 6.71 -17.02 23.79
C SER A 34 6.86 -18.49 24.24
N PRO A 35 6.16 -18.95 25.28
CA PRO A 35 6.30 -20.30 25.82
C PRO A 35 5.80 -21.37 24.84
N THR A 36 6.63 -22.40 24.66
CA THR A 36 6.40 -23.59 23.85
C THR A 36 5.10 -24.32 24.23
N PRO A 37 4.24 -24.72 23.27
CA PRO A 37 3.08 -25.55 23.57
C PRO A 37 3.51 -26.92 24.13
N LYS A 38 2.97 -27.27 25.30
CA LYS A 38 3.17 -28.55 25.97
C LYS A 38 2.57 -29.70 25.13
N PRO A 39 3.27 -30.85 24.94
CA PRO A 39 2.76 -31.95 24.12
C PRO A 39 1.50 -32.57 24.74
N THR A 40 0.38 -32.55 24.01
CA THR A 40 -0.82 -33.28 24.40
C THR A 40 -0.66 -34.75 24.00
N LYS A 41 -0.74 -35.61 25.01
CA LYS A 41 -0.67 -37.08 24.98
C LYS A 41 -1.55 -37.70 23.88
N PRO A 42 -1.04 -38.68 23.10
CA PRO A 42 -1.87 -39.41 22.15
C PRO A 42 -2.93 -40.25 22.89
N SER A 43 -4.19 -39.96 22.62
CA SER A 43 -5.33 -40.75 23.11
C SER A 43 -5.46 -42.04 22.30
N LYS A 44 -5.85 -43.11 22.99
CA LYS A 44 -5.74 -44.51 22.57
C LYS A 44 -6.67 -44.84 21.40
N SER A 45 -6.10 -45.60 20.47
CA SER A 45 -6.74 -46.32 19.36
C SER A 45 -8.00 -47.11 19.78
N PRO A 46 -9.15 -46.88 19.14
CA PRO A 46 -10.28 -47.80 19.19
C PRO A 46 -10.10 -48.97 18.21
N LYS A 47 -10.32 -50.15 18.78
CA LYS A 47 -10.29 -51.51 18.22
C LYS A 47 -11.04 -51.67 16.89
N PRO A 48 -10.57 -52.52 15.95
CA PRO A 48 -11.22 -52.75 14.66
C PRO A 48 -12.61 -53.39 14.85
N SER A 49 -13.64 -52.70 14.35
CA SER A 49 -15.00 -53.23 14.23
C SER A 49 -15.18 -53.94 12.90
N LYS A 50 -16.03 -54.97 12.94
CA LYS A 50 -16.14 -56.06 11.96
C LYS A 50 -16.64 -55.59 10.59
N SER A 51 -16.04 -56.17 9.56
CA SER A 51 -16.40 -56.08 8.15
C SER A 51 -17.88 -56.41 7.90
N PRO A 52 -18.65 -55.49 7.27
CA PRO A 52 -19.94 -55.82 6.69
C PRO A 52 -19.78 -56.52 5.33
N LYS A 53 -20.63 -57.52 5.14
CA LYS A 53 -20.85 -58.39 3.98
C LYS A 53 -20.90 -57.64 2.63
N PRO A 54 -20.38 -58.23 1.52
CA PRO A 54 -20.42 -57.59 0.20
C PRO A 54 -21.87 -57.33 -0.25
N SER A 55 -22.18 -56.05 -0.45
CA SER A 55 -23.40 -55.59 -1.09
C SER A 55 -23.27 -55.70 -2.62
N LYS A 56 -24.40 -55.98 -3.27
CA LYS A 56 -24.51 -56.26 -4.70
C LYS A 56 -24.03 -55.07 -5.54
N SER A 57 -23.25 -55.39 -6.56
CA SER A 57 -22.73 -54.48 -7.59
C SER A 57 -23.85 -53.61 -8.20
N PRO A 58 -23.73 -52.27 -8.16
CA PRO A 58 -24.58 -51.39 -8.95
C PRO A 58 -24.24 -51.51 -10.43
N LYS A 59 -25.30 -51.57 -11.25
CA LYS A 59 -25.27 -51.49 -12.71
C LYS A 59 -24.50 -50.24 -13.17
N PRO A 60 -23.66 -50.30 -14.22
CA PRO A 60 -22.90 -49.14 -14.70
C PRO A 60 -23.86 -48.05 -15.18
N THR A 61 -23.78 -46.89 -14.52
CA THR A 61 -24.35 -45.62 -14.98
C THR A 61 -23.58 -45.15 -16.22
N PRO A 62 -24.25 -44.57 -17.24
CA PRO A 62 -23.57 -44.06 -18.42
C PRO A 62 -22.55 -42.99 -18.00
N THR A 63 -21.31 -43.19 -18.45
CA THR A 63 -20.22 -42.25 -18.33
C THR A 63 -20.61 -40.93 -18.99
N SER A 64 -20.76 -39.87 -18.18
CA SER A 64 -20.87 -38.51 -18.68
C SER A 64 -19.61 -38.18 -19.48
N SER A 65 -19.83 -37.73 -20.72
CA SER A 65 -18.81 -37.21 -21.64
C SER A 65 -17.83 -36.29 -20.91
N PRO A 66 -16.52 -36.37 -21.18
CA PRO A 66 -15.56 -35.44 -20.59
C PRO A 66 -16.01 -34.00 -20.89
N SER A 67 -16.14 -33.22 -19.82
CA SER A 67 -16.36 -31.78 -19.91
C SER A 67 -15.25 -31.17 -20.77
N PRO A 68 -15.55 -30.23 -21.69
CA PRO A 68 -14.53 -29.56 -22.46
C PRO A 68 -13.51 -28.94 -21.50
N THR A 69 -12.24 -29.23 -21.75
CA THR A 69 -11.11 -28.62 -21.06
C THR A 69 -11.25 -27.11 -21.20
N PRO A 70 -11.25 -26.32 -20.10
CA PRO A 70 -11.33 -24.87 -20.21
C PRO A 70 -10.18 -24.39 -21.10
N SER A 71 -10.53 -23.55 -22.08
CA SER A 71 -9.55 -22.88 -22.93
C SER A 71 -8.53 -22.16 -22.04
N PRO A 72 -7.22 -22.19 -22.36
CA PRO A 72 -6.25 -21.43 -21.60
C PRO A 72 -6.67 -19.96 -21.58
N THR A 73 -6.82 -19.43 -20.37
CA THR A 73 -6.99 -18.00 -20.15
C THR A 73 -5.83 -17.28 -20.85
N PRO A 74 -6.08 -16.25 -21.67
CA PRO A 74 -5.01 -15.47 -22.27
C PRO A 74 -4.07 -15.00 -21.17
N SER A 75 -2.76 -15.08 -21.44
CA SER A 75 -1.76 -14.54 -20.52
C SER A 75 -2.12 -13.07 -20.25
N PRO A 76 -2.31 -12.65 -18.99
CA PRO A 76 -2.57 -11.25 -18.68
C PRO A 76 -1.50 -10.40 -19.34
N GLY A 77 -1.91 -9.35 -20.06
CA GLY A 77 -0.96 -8.36 -20.55
C GLY A 77 -0.15 -7.79 -19.38
N LYS A 78 1.08 -7.35 -19.63
CA LYS A 78 1.87 -6.67 -18.61
C LYS A 78 1.15 -5.39 -18.21
N VAL A 79 0.58 -5.35 -17.01
CA VAL A 79 -0.01 -4.14 -16.44
C VAL A 79 1.06 -3.45 -15.59
N SER A 80 1.26 -2.17 -15.83
CA SER A 80 2.19 -1.31 -15.10
C SER A 80 1.46 -0.40 -14.13
N TYR A 81 2.20 0.23 -13.22
CA TYR A 81 1.63 1.21 -12.30
C TYR A 81 1.01 2.42 -13.00
N ALA A 82 1.61 2.85 -14.11
CA ALA A 82 1.09 3.95 -14.91
C ALA A 82 -0.29 3.63 -15.51
N ASP A 83 -0.58 2.35 -15.77
CA ASP A 83 -1.87 1.91 -16.30
C ASP A 83 -2.98 1.99 -15.25
N ILE A 84 -2.65 1.76 -13.97
CA ILE A 84 -3.63 1.77 -12.86
C ILE A 84 -3.68 3.11 -12.11
N PHE A 85 -2.66 3.96 -12.26
CA PHE A 85 -2.58 5.34 -11.74
C PHE A 85 -2.41 6.33 -12.90
N ASN A 86 -3.51 6.63 -13.60
CA ASN A 86 -3.53 7.64 -14.65
C ASN A 86 -3.60 9.06 -14.05
N ILE A 87 -2.46 9.55 -13.57
CA ILE A 87 -2.32 10.89 -12.99
C ILE A 87 -2.70 11.99 -13.98
N ALA A 88 -2.47 11.79 -15.29
CA ALA A 88 -2.85 12.76 -16.32
C ALA A 88 -4.38 12.89 -16.49
N GLY A 89 -5.14 11.87 -16.07
CA GLY A 89 -6.60 11.83 -16.13
C GLY A 89 -7.32 12.28 -14.87
N VAL A 90 -6.60 12.78 -13.85
CA VAL A 90 -7.18 13.20 -12.56
C VAL A 90 -6.57 14.54 -12.11
N SER A 91 -7.42 15.48 -11.72
CA SER A 91 -7.01 16.78 -11.19
C SER A 91 -6.79 16.75 -9.69
N HIS A 92 -7.57 15.95 -8.96
CA HIS A 92 -7.44 15.73 -7.52
C HIS A 92 -8.05 14.40 -7.09
N TYR A 93 -7.55 13.85 -5.98
CA TYR A 93 -8.18 12.72 -5.30
C TYR A 93 -7.79 12.66 -3.83
N THR A 94 -8.67 12.10 -3.00
CA THR A 94 -8.44 11.93 -1.56
C THR A 94 -8.57 10.46 -1.19
N TYR A 95 -7.58 9.92 -0.47
CA TYR A 95 -7.67 8.61 0.17
C TYR A 95 -7.84 8.76 1.68
N ARG A 96 -8.63 7.85 2.26
CA ARG A 96 -8.56 7.53 3.68
C ARG A 96 -7.61 6.35 3.85
N ILE A 97 -6.52 6.56 4.60
CA ILE A 97 -5.50 5.55 4.84
C ILE A 97 -5.60 5.04 6.27
N ARG A 98 -5.62 3.72 6.41
CA ARG A 98 -5.55 2.99 7.67
C ARG A 98 -4.32 2.09 7.67
N SER A 99 -3.39 2.34 8.58
CA SER A 99 -2.19 1.53 8.76
C SER A 99 -2.22 0.87 10.13
N THR A 100 -2.16 -0.46 10.15
CA THR A 100 -2.08 -1.26 11.37
C THR A 100 -0.73 -1.94 11.45
N ALA A 101 0.05 -1.61 12.46
CA ALA A 101 1.34 -2.22 12.75
C ALA A 101 1.46 -2.49 14.25
N GLN A 102 1.95 -3.67 14.63
CA GLN A 102 2.16 -4.07 16.04
C GLN A 102 0.94 -3.86 16.96
N GLY A 103 -0.28 -4.06 16.44
CA GLY A 103 -1.53 -3.87 17.19
C GLY A 103 -1.96 -2.42 17.36
N GLN A 104 -1.17 -1.45 16.92
CA GLN A 104 -1.57 -0.04 16.82
C GLN A 104 -2.14 0.23 15.45
N THR A 105 -3.20 1.03 15.40
CA THR A 105 -3.83 1.47 14.15
C THR A 105 -3.74 2.98 14.06
N MET A 106 -3.15 3.48 12.99
CA MET A 106 -3.18 4.88 12.61
C MET A 106 -4.12 5.08 11.43
N GLU A 107 -4.90 6.14 11.48
CA GLU A 107 -5.84 6.54 10.44
C GLU A 107 -5.60 8.00 10.10
N TYR A 108 -5.52 8.32 8.81
CA TYR A 108 -5.29 9.68 8.32
C TYR A 108 -5.86 9.81 6.90
N THR A 109 -6.14 11.03 6.47
CA THR A 109 -6.48 11.31 5.07
C THR A 109 -5.26 11.85 4.33
N VAL A 110 -5.17 11.54 3.05
CA VAL A 110 -4.21 12.15 2.14
C VAL A 110 -4.95 12.65 0.91
N SER A 111 -4.80 13.93 0.61
CA SER A 111 -5.37 14.59 -0.55
C SER A 111 -4.26 14.96 -1.52
N TYR A 112 -4.46 14.64 -2.78
CA TYR A 112 -3.56 14.93 -3.89
C TYR A 112 -4.23 15.91 -4.85
N SER A 113 -3.48 16.87 -5.35
CA SER A 113 -3.92 17.76 -6.44
C SER A 113 -2.79 17.96 -7.44
N PHE A 114 -3.14 18.06 -8.72
CA PHE A 114 -2.19 18.16 -9.82
C PHE A 114 -2.51 19.40 -10.66
N THR A 115 -1.50 20.23 -10.85
CA THR A 115 -1.59 21.42 -11.71
C THR A 115 -0.42 21.44 -12.68
N SER A 116 -0.61 21.99 -13.88
CA SER A 116 0.52 22.23 -14.78
C SER A 116 1.40 23.33 -14.23
N SER A 117 2.71 23.12 -14.26
CA SER A 117 3.72 24.05 -13.78
C SER A 117 4.99 23.97 -14.63
N THR A 118 6.01 24.72 -14.24
CA THR A 118 7.33 24.71 -14.88
C THR A 118 8.41 24.78 -13.82
N TYR A 119 9.42 23.92 -13.93
CA TYR A 119 10.58 23.90 -13.05
C TYR A 119 11.86 23.91 -13.87
N GLN A 120 12.72 24.91 -13.65
CA GLN A 120 13.96 25.13 -14.40
C GLN A 120 13.77 25.09 -15.94
N GLY A 121 12.67 25.68 -16.43
CA GLY A 121 12.33 25.71 -17.86
C GLY A 121 11.75 24.41 -18.43
N ARG A 122 11.60 23.36 -17.62
CA ARG A 122 10.93 22.10 -18.00
C ARG A 122 9.46 22.13 -17.60
N SER A 123 8.58 21.72 -18.50
CA SER A 123 7.16 21.53 -18.17
C SER A 123 7.02 20.36 -17.19
N CYS A 124 6.32 20.58 -16.08
CA CYS A 124 6.15 19.58 -15.03
C CYS A 124 4.73 19.65 -14.44
N TRP A 125 4.30 18.62 -13.75
CA TRP A 125 3.16 18.66 -12.85
C TRP A 125 3.62 19.19 -11.49
N LEU A 126 2.92 20.18 -10.94
CA LEU A 126 2.98 20.48 -9.52
C LEU A 126 1.93 19.62 -8.82
N GLN A 127 2.41 18.68 -8.04
CA GLN A 127 1.60 17.86 -7.15
C GLN A 127 1.63 18.48 -5.75
N GLU A 128 0.47 18.89 -5.24
CA GLU A 128 0.33 19.26 -3.83
C GLU A 128 -0.32 18.10 -3.07
N ILE A 129 0.25 17.77 -1.91
CA ILE A 129 -0.15 16.63 -1.08
C ILE A 129 -0.44 17.16 0.30
N GLU A 130 -1.63 16.93 0.82
CA GLU A 130 -2.01 17.29 2.18
C GLU A 130 -2.38 16.03 2.96
N MET A 131 -1.66 15.76 4.03
CA MET A 131 -1.91 14.63 4.93
C MET A 131 -2.46 15.16 6.25
N LYS A 132 -3.64 14.69 6.65
CA LYS A 132 -4.28 15.06 7.92
C LYS A 132 -4.34 13.86 8.85
N MET A 133 -3.52 13.93 9.91
CA MET A 133 -3.54 13.00 11.02
C MET A 133 -4.48 13.54 12.10
N GLU A 134 -5.78 13.28 11.94
CA GLU A 134 -6.85 13.90 12.74
C GLU A 134 -6.70 13.61 14.24
N ALA A 135 -6.36 12.36 14.59
CA ALA A 135 -6.19 11.96 15.99
C ALA A 135 -5.05 12.71 16.72
N GLN A 136 -4.06 13.20 15.97
CA GLN A 136 -2.91 13.95 16.48
C GLN A 136 -3.04 15.47 16.27
N GLY A 137 -4.04 15.91 15.49
CA GLY A 137 -4.18 17.31 15.09
C GLY A 137 -3.03 17.82 14.21
N ILE A 138 -2.33 16.92 13.51
CA ILE A 138 -1.16 17.26 12.69
C ILE A 138 -1.57 17.29 11.22
N THR A 139 -1.21 18.38 10.53
CA THR A 139 -1.31 18.49 9.07
C THR A 139 0.10 18.52 8.50
N MET A 140 0.42 17.62 7.59
CA MET A 140 1.66 17.63 6.81
C MET A 140 1.33 18.01 5.39
N ARG A 141 2.12 18.87 4.77
CA ARG A 141 1.95 19.28 3.38
C ARG A 141 3.23 19.02 2.60
N TYR A 142 3.09 18.51 1.39
CA TYR A 142 4.18 18.36 0.44
C TYR A 142 3.84 19.06 -0.88
N ARG A 143 4.89 19.50 -1.56
CA ARG A 143 4.84 19.88 -2.96
C ARG A 143 5.89 19.09 -3.70
N ALA A 144 5.51 18.45 -4.77
CA ALA A 144 6.44 17.76 -5.66
C ALA A 144 6.26 18.27 -7.09
N TRP A 145 7.37 18.60 -7.74
CA TRP A 145 7.38 18.91 -9.17
C TRP A 145 7.77 17.64 -9.90
N LEU A 146 6.84 17.06 -10.66
CA LEU A 146 7.02 15.81 -11.38
C LEU A 146 7.17 16.08 -12.88
N ASP A 147 8.17 15.49 -13.51
CA ASP A 147 8.32 15.52 -14.96
C ASP A 147 7.03 14.99 -15.63
N LYS A 148 6.56 15.65 -16.71
CA LYS A 148 5.26 15.29 -17.31
C LYS A 148 5.26 13.93 -17.99
N ASP A 149 6.41 13.50 -18.50
CA ASP A 149 6.52 12.29 -19.31
C ASP A 149 6.92 11.09 -18.44
N THR A 150 7.89 11.30 -17.55
CA THR A 150 8.46 10.21 -16.73
C THR A 150 7.87 10.13 -15.32
N LEU A 151 7.11 11.15 -14.89
CA LEU A 151 6.66 11.34 -13.50
C LEU A 151 7.81 11.38 -12.48
N ALA A 152 9.06 11.51 -12.94
CA ALA A 152 10.22 11.62 -12.08
C ALA A 152 10.13 12.90 -11.24
N CYS A 153 10.34 12.78 -9.94
CA CYS A 153 10.35 13.95 -9.07
C CYS A 153 11.61 14.79 -9.31
N LEU A 154 11.39 16.03 -9.72
CA LEU A 154 12.42 17.05 -10.01
C LEU A 154 12.79 17.86 -8.76
N LYS A 155 11.81 18.11 -7.90
CA LYS A 155 11.95 18.87 -6.65
C LYS A 155 10.85 18.45 -5.68
N ALA A 156 11.16 18.43 -4.39
CA ALA A 156 10.17 18.28 -3.34
C ALA A 156 10.37 19.29 -2.20
N GLU A 157 9.26 19.73 -1.62
CA GLU A 157 9.21 20.56 -0.42
C GLU A 157 8.19 19.99 0.56
N MET A 158 8.39 20.27 1.85
CA MET A 158 7.53 19.87 2.94
C MET A 158 7.23 21.05 3.86
N SER A 159 6.04 21.07 4.44
CA SER A 159 5.64 21.97 5.52
C SER A 159 4.83 21.21 6.57
N VAL A 160 4.99 21.59 7.83
CA VAL A 160 4.27 21.01 8.98
C VAL A 160 3.33 22.08 9.55
N GLY A 161 2.05 21.76 9.66
CA GLY A 161 1.01 22.72 10.05
C GLY A 161 1.03 23.92 9.11
N ASN A 162 1.09 25.13 9.67
CA ASN A 162 1.24 26.39 8.93
C ASN A 162 2.69 26.90 8.90
N GLY A 163 3.66 25.99 9.09
CA GLY A 163 5.08 26.33 9.07
C GLY A 163 5.61 26.70 7.68
N PRO A 164 6.84 27.20 7.61
CA PRO A 164 7.49 27.51 6.33
C PRO A 164 7.74 26.24 5.52
N TRP A 165 7.81 26.39 4.20
CA TRP A 165 8.23 25.34 3.30
C TRP A 165 9.73 25.09 3.40
N GLN A 166 10.12 23.82 3.46
CA GLN A 166 11.50 23.38 3.50
C GLN A 166 11.76 22.37 2.38
N SER A 167 12.91 22.48 1.71
CA SER A 167 13.29 21.50 0.68
C SER A 167 13.54 20.14 1.32
N VAL A 168 13.03 19.09 0.69
CA VAL A 168 13.29 17.70 1.09
C VAL A 168 13.74 16.88 -0.13
N PRO A 169 14.49 15.79 0.06
CA PRO A 169 14.75 14.84 -1.03
C PRO A 169 13.44 14.30 -1.61
N CYS A 170 13.40 14.12 -2.93
CA CYS A 170 12.24 13.53 -3.62
C CYS A 170 11.85 12.15 -3.07
N SER A 171 12.79 11.36 -2.56
CA SER A 171 12.53 10.08 -1.91
C SER A 171 11.72 10.19 -0.61
N GLN A 172 11.58 11.38 -0.03
CA GLN A 172 10.79 11.63 1.17
C GLN A 172 9.39 12.17 0.86
N ALA A 173 9.11 12.58 -0.38
CA ALA A 173 7.80 13.05 -0.77
C ALA A 173 6.89 11.84 -1.08
N PRO A 174 5.72 11.74 -0.44
CA PRO A 174 4.81 10.61 -0.64
C PRO A 174 3.97 10.83 -1.90
N THR A 175 4.61 10.96 -3.06
CA THR A 175 3.99 11.37 -4.33
C THR A 175 2.93 10.40 -4.85
N GLY A 176 2.68 9.28 -4.15
CA GLY A 176 1.83 8.19 -4.64
C GLY A 176 2.46 7.44 -5.83
N THR A 177 3.59 7.93 -6.33
CA THR A 177 4.43 7.35 -7.39
C THR A 177 5.79 6.92 -6.86
N ALA A 178 6.21 7.44 -5.69
CA ALA A 178 7.46 7.09 -5.03
C ALA A 178 7.29 5.82 -4.18
N GLY A 179 7.58 4.66 -4.79
CA GLY A 179 7.50 3.38 -4.09
C GLY A 179 7.57 2.13 -4.96
N GLU A 180 7.39 2.23 -6.28
CA GLU A 180 7.44 1.08 -7.18
C GLU A 180 8.38 1.38 -8.35
N GLY A 181 9.57 0.75 -8.29
CA GLY A 181 10.60 0.93 -9.32
C GLY A 181 10.12 0.52 -10.70
N GLU A 182 10.85 0.97 -11.71
CA GLU A 182 10.84 0.34 -13.03
C GLU A 182 10.87 -1.19 -12.84
N GLY A 183 9.85 -1.88 -13.33
CA GLY A 183 9.78 -3.35 -13.32
C GLY A 183 8.85 -4.00 -12.29
N VAL A 184 8.05 -3.26 -11.52
CA VAL A 184 6.98 -3.91 -10.74
C VAL A 184 5.83 -4.31 -11.68
N GLU A 185 5.80 -5.60 -12.03
CA GLU A 185 4.78 -6.19 -12.90
C GLU A 185 3.53 -6.52 -12.07
N LEU A 186 2.40 -5.88 -12.42
CA LEU A 186 1.12 -6.16 -11.80
C LEU A 186 0.51 -7.40 -12.45
N ARG A 187 0.07 -8.34 -11.62
CA ARG A 187 -0.63 -9.54 -12.05
C ARG A 187 -2.09 -9.43 -11.67
N GLU A 188 -2.97 -9.61 -12.64
CA GLU A 188 -4.40 -9.79 -12.38
C GLU A 188 -4.64 -11.07 -11.57
N VAL A 189 -5.41 -10.96 -10.49
CA VAL A 189 -5.74 -12.08 -9.60
C VAL A 189 -7.23 -12.35 -9.46
N GLY A 190 -8.08 -11.48 -10.02
CA GLY A 190 -9.52 -11.72 -10.09
C GLY A 190 -10.33 -10.44 -10.18
N HIS A 191 -11.63 -10.57 -9.95
CA HIS A 191 -12.57 -9.46 -9.90
C HIS A 191 -13.31 -9.48 -8.57
N GLU A 192 -13.45 -8.31 -7.94
CA GLU A 192 -14.10 -8.16 -6.65
C GLU A 192 -14.99 -6.91 -6.67
N THR A 193 -16.13 -6.95 -5.98
CA THR A 193 -16.92 -5.75 -5.71
C THR A 193 -16.50 -5.18 -4.37
N VAL A 194 -16.10 -3.91 -4.35
CA VAL A 194 -15.61 -3.21 -3.16
C VAL A 194 -16.42 -1.94 -2.92
N THR A 195 -16.74 -1.69 -1.66
CA THR A 195 -17.34 -0.44 -1.19
C THR A 195 -16.30 0.37 -0.45
N VAL A 196 -16.08 1.60 -0.90
CA VAL A 196 -15.23 2.64 -0.29
C VAL A 196 -16.07 3.90 -0.05
N PRO A 197 -15.58 4.92 0.68
CA PRO A 197 -16.37 6.14 0.89
C PRO A 197 -16.84 6.82 -0.39
N ALA A 198 -16.09 6.71 -1.49
CA ALA A 198 -16.47 7.27 -2.78
C ALA A 198 -17.56 6.48 -3.54
N GLY A 199 -17.93 5.27 -3.08
CA GLY A 199 -19.00 4.46 -3.68
C GLY A 199 -18.72 2.95 -3.68
N THR A 200 -19.57 2.21 -4.41
CA THR A 200 -19.41 0.77 -4.63
C THR A 200 -19.04 0.51 -6.08
N PHE A 201 -17.96 -0.25 -6.29
CA PHE A 201 -17.35 -0.46 -7.60
C PHE A 201 -17.12 -1.96 -7.86
N SER A 202 -17.40 -2.39 -9.09
CA SER A 202 -16.90 -3.66 -9.61
C SER A 202 -15.46 -3.45 -10.08
N CYS A 203 -14.51 -4.20 -9.52
CA CYS A 203 -13.10 -3.94 -9.70
C CYS A 203 -12.37 -5.16 -10.28
N THR A 204 -11.39 -4.92 -11.14
CA THR A 204 -10.32 -5.86 -11.41
C THR A 204 -9.24 -5.70 -10.33
N VAL A 205 -8.77 -6.83 -9.81
CA VAL A 205 -7.81 -6.89 -8.70
C VAL A 205 -6.45 -7.28 -9.23
N TYR A 206 -5.46 -6.42 -8.98
CA TYR A 206 -4.07 -6.65 -9.33
C TYR A 206 -3.23 -6.87 -8.09
N GLU A 207 -2.20 -7.71 -8.19
CA GLU A 207 -1.20 -7.91 -7.15
C GLU A 207 0.21 -7.68 -7.67
N ALA A 208 1.07 -7.15 -6.80
CA ALA A 208 2.47 -6.93 -7.05
C ALA A 208 3.31 -7.23 -5.81
N MET A 209 4.57 -7.65 -6.03
CA MET A 209 5.57 -7.68 -4.97
C MET A 209 6.33 -6.36 -5.00
N VAL A 210 6.23 -5.61 -3.90
CA VAL A 210 6.92 -4.33 -3.71
C VAL A 210 8.03 -4.51 -2.68
N SER A 211 8.94 -3.55 -2.59
CA SER A 211 10.08 -3.61 -1.65
C SER A 211 9.64 -3.80 -0.19
N THR A 212 8.45 -3.34 0.16
CA THR A 212 7.90 -3.36 1.53
C THR A 212 6.98 -4.56 1.80
N GLY A 213 6.61 -5.35 0.80
CA GLY A 213 5.71 -6.49 0.99
C GLY A 213 4.89 -6.83 -0.26
N LYS A 214 3.67 -7.33 -0.03
CA LYS A 214 2.72 -7.64 -1.10
C LYS A 214 1.70 -6.52 -1.22
N ALA A 215 1.58 -5.94 -2.40
CA ALA A 215 0.60 -4.93 -2.72
C ALA A 215 -0.58 -5.53 -3.50
N ARG A 216 -1.77 -4.98 -3.29
CA ARG A 216 -3.00 -5.30 -4.02
C ARG A 216 -3.74 -4.02 -4.38
N TYR A 217 -4.24 -3.94 -5.60
CA TYR A 217 -4.93 -2.79 -6.17
C TYR A 217 -6.30 -3.21 -6.70
N TRP A 218 -7.34 -2.47 -6.34
CA TRP A 218 -8.70 -2.64 -6.89
C TRP A 218 -8.96 -1.49 -7.84
N VAL A 219 -9.04 -1.81 -9.13
CA VAL A 219 -9.16 -0.85 -10.23
C VAL A 219 -10.55 -0.98 -10.83
N ALA A 220 -11.25 0.14 -10.92
CA ALA A 220 -12.61 0.21 -11.45
C ALA A 220 -12.62 0.98 -12.78
N ASP A 221 -13.41 0.50 -13.74
CA ASP A 221 -13.56 1.18 -15.03
C ASP A 221 -14.09 2.60 -14.84
N GLY A 222 -13.47 3.56 -15.53
CA GLY A 222 -13.83 4.98 -15.45
C GLY A 222 -13.28 5.72 -14.22
N VAL A 223 -12.55 5.05 -13.33
CA VAL A 223 -11.81 5.70 -12.24
C VAL A 223 -10.31 5.70 -12.59
N PRO A 224 -9.66 6.87 -12.69
CA PRO A 224 -8.27 6.98 -13.17
C PRO A 224 -7.22 6.47 -12.16
N ILE A 225 -7.64 6.11 -10.95
CA ILE A 225 -6.79 5.64 -9.85
C ILE A 225 -7.49 4.46 -9.16
N PRO A 226 -6.76 3.58 -8.43
CA PRO A 226 -7.39 2.45 -7.75
C PRO A 226 -8.37 2.94 -6.69
N VAL A 227 -9.59 2.40 -6.68
CA VAL A 227 -10.59 2.77 -5.66
C VAL A 227 -10.17 2.28 -4.27
N LYS A 228 -9.32 1.26 -4.23
CA LYS A 228 -8.67 0.76 -3.01
C LYS A 228 -7.30 0.22 -3.35
N TRP A 229 -6.35 0.36 -2.44
CA TRP A 229 -5.10 -0.39 -2.46
C TRP A 229 -4.70 -0.84 -1.06
N GLN A 230 -3.94 -1.92 -0.98
CA GLN A 230 -3.50 -2.52 0.26
C GLN A 230 -2.07 -3.02 0.14
N ILE A 231 -1.22 -2.68 1.10
CA ILE A 231 0.13 -3.22 1.23
C ILE A 231 0.22 -4.00 2.53
N THR A 232 0.55 -5.29 2.44
CA THR A 232 0.75 -6.17 3.59
C THR A 232 2.21 -6.59 3.66
N SER A 233 2.82 -6.35 4.82
CA SER A 233 4.19 -6.74 5.15
C SER A 233 4.21 -7.61 6.40
N GLY A 234 5.39 -8.13 6.76
CA GLY A 234 5.56 -8.83 8.04
C GLY A 234 5.34 -7.93 9.28
N GLN A 235 5.33 -6.61 9.11
CA GLN A 235 5.18 -5.64 10.20
C GLN A 235 3.76 -5.10 10.35
N GLY A 236 2.91 -5.24 9.34
CA GLY A 236 1.58 -4.66 9.36
C GLY A 236 0.87 -4.65 8.01
N THR A 237 -0.29 -3.99 7.99
CA THR A 237 -1.08 -3.78 6.78
C THR A 237 -1.46 -2.32 6.68
N THR A 238 -1.25 -1.73 5.52
CA THR A 238 -1.74 -0.39 5.16
C THR A 238 -2.80 -0.53 4.09
N THR A 239 -3.96 0.07 4.30
CA THR A 239 -5.08 0.09 3.36
C THR A 239 -5.44 1.53 3.05
N ALA A 240 -5.64 1.85 1.78
CA ALA A 240 -6.20 3.12 1.35
C ALA A 240 -7.52 2.91 0.64
N GLU A 241 -8.52 3.73 0.95
CA GLU A 241 -9.85 3.68 0.38
C GLU A 241 -10.19 5.05 -0.20
N LEU A 242 -10.62 5.08 -1.46
CA LEU A 242 -10.92 6.31 -2.16
C LEU A 242 -12.10 7.02 -1.51
N VAL A 243 -11.94 8.31 -1.26
CA VAL A 243 -12.96 9.19 -0.67
C VAL A 243 -13.65 10.01 -1.74
N GLU A 244 -12.86 10.60 -2.64
CA GLU A 244 -13.33 11.44 -3.74
C GLU A 244 -12.22 11.56 -4.78
N TRP A 245 -12.62 11.91 -6.02
CA TRP A 245 -11.71 12.24 -7.11
C TRP A 245 -12.42 13.14 -8.13
N GLY A 246 -11.64 13.87 -8.94
CA GLY A 246 -12.11 14.65 -10.08
C GLY A 246 -10.98 15.30 -10.84
#